data_AF-A0A0A9H3E9-F1
#
_entry.id   AF-A0A0A9H3E9-F1
#
_cell.length_a   1.000
_cell.length_b   1.000
_cell.length_c   1.000
_cell.angle_alpha   90.00
_cell.angle_beta   90.00
_cell.angle_gamma   90.00
#
_symmetry.space_group_name_H-M   'P 1'
#
loop_
_entity.id
_entity.type
_entity.pdbx_description
1 polymer ?
#
loop_
_entity_poly.entity_id
_entity_poly.type
_entity_poly.pdbx_seq_one_letter_code
_entity_poly.pdbx_strand_id
1 'polypeptide(L)'
;MDEVTRDIQRDILWCMLFTDDVMLVDDSRTGVNIKLELWRQTLESKGFRLSRTKTKYMRCAFSTTRHEEEVSFDGQVVPQKDTFRYLWSILQKDVNIDEDVSHRIKTE
;
A
#
# COMPACT_ATOMS: atom_id res chain seq x y z
N MET A 1 4.20 -15.85 7.95
CA MET A 1 3.40 -14.67 7.55
C MET A 1 1.92 -14.98 7.71
N ASP A 2 1.39 -16.01 7.06
CA ASP A 2 -0.05 -16.33 7.08
C ASP A 2 -0.65 -16.46 8.49
N GLU A 3 0.06 -17.06 9.45
CA GLU A 3 -0.44 -17.16 10.84
C GLU A 3 -0.46 -15.81 11.58
N VAL A 4 0.47 -14.92 11.25
CA VAL A 4 0.58 -13.57 11.82
C VAL A 4 -0.49 -12.66 11.23
N THR A 5 -0.90 -12.88 9.98
CA THR A 5 -1.85 -12.02 9.28
C THR A 5 -3.24 -12.61 9.12
N ARG A 6 -3.45 -13.85 9.61
CA ARG A 6 -4.72 -14.60 9.50
C ARG A 6 -5.95 -13.80 9.94
N ASP A 7 -5.80 -13.05 11.03
CA ASP A 7 -6.90 -12.28 11.63
C ASP A 7 -7.19 -10.98 10.87
N ILE A 8 -6.25 -10.51 10.04
CA ILE A 8 -6.37 -9.27 9.26
C ILE A 8 -6.78 -9.57 7.80
N GLN A 9 -6.24 -10.63 7.21
CA GLN A 9 -6.50 -11.04 5.82
C GLN A 9 -7.93 -11.53 5.61
N ARG A 10 -8.60 -12.05 6.64
CA ARG A 10 -9.99 -12.55 6.54
C ARG A 10 -11.02 -11.43 6.40
N ASP A 11 -10.74 -10.24 6.93
CA ASP A 11 -11.67 -9.11 6.92
C ASP A 11 -11.37 -8.07 5.82
N ILE A 12 -10.18 -8.13 5.19
CA ILE A 12 -9.74 -7.11 4.23
C ILE A 12 -9.51 -7.73 2.84
N LEU A 13 -10.53 -7.64 1.99
CA LEU A 13 -10.56 -8.18 0.62
C LEU A 13 -9.45 -7.69 -0.34
N TRP A 14 -8.61 -6.73 0.07
CA TRP A 14 -7.59 -6.10 -0.80
C TRP A 14 -6.24 -5.88 -0.10
N CYS A 15 -5.73 -6.94 0.56
CA CYS A 15 -4.37 -6.97 1.09
C CYS A 15 -3.51 -7.97 0.32
N MET A 16 -2.43 -7.51 -0.33
CA MET A 16 -1.38 -8.38 -0.86
C MET A 16 -0.20 -8.40 0.10
N LEU A 17 0.27 -9.59 0.46
CA LEU A 17 1.42 -9.80 1.33
C LEU A 17 2.47 -10.62 0.62
N PHE A 18 3.71 -10.14 0.66
CA PHE A 18 4.86 -10.90 0.19
C PHE A 18 6.07 -10.57 1.05
N THR A 19 6.72 -11.60 1.60
CA THR A 19 7.85 -11.49 2.54
C THR A 19 7.61 -10.46 3.66
N ASP A 20 8.12 -9.26 3.49
CA ASP A 20 8.11 -8.13 4.43
C ASP A 20 7.25 -6.96 3.93
N ASP A 21 6.71 -7.04 2.72
CA ASP A 21 5.90 -6.00 2.09
C ASP A 21 4.39 -6.28 2.20
N VAL A 22 3.65 -5.24 2.57
CA VAL A 22 2.19 -5.24 2.66
C VAL A 22 1.63 -4.13 1.77
N MET A 23 0.70 -4.48 0.89
CA MET A 23 -0.06 -3.50 0.10
C MET A 23 -1.49 -3.42 0.61
N LEU A 24 -1.95 -2.21 0.94
CA LEU A 24 -3.31 -1.91 1.39
C LEU A 24 -4.02 -1.10 0.33
N VAL A 25 -5.21 -1.55 -0.09
CA VAL A 25 -6.03 -0.83 -1.07
C VAL A 25 -7.43 -0.62 -0.51
N ASP A 26 -7.97 0.58 -0.76
CA ASP A 26 -9.33 0.98 -0.43
C ASP A 26 -9.81 2.00 -1.47
N ASP A 27 -11.13 2.15 -1.61
CA ASP A 27 -11.74 3.15 -2.49
C ASP A 27 -11.76 4.56 -1.87
N SER A 28 -11.54 4.64 -0.56
CA SER A 28 -11.54 5.88 0.21
C SER A 28 -10.24 6.08 0.98
N ARG A 29 -9.79 7.34 1.10
CA ARG A 29 -8.63 7.67 1.93
C ARG A 29 -8.87 7.33 3.41
N THR A 30 -10.08 7.54 3.91
CA THR A 30 -10.45 7.16 5.28
C THR A 30 -10.32 5.66 5.49
N GLY A 31 -10.76 4.84 4.54
CA GLY A 31 -10.60 3.39 4.61
C GLY A 31 -9.14 2.96 4.54
N VAL A 32 -8.30 3.61 3.71
CA VAL A 32 -6.83 3.40 3.74
C VAL A 32 -6.26 3.69 5.12
N ASN A 33 -6.62 4.82 5.74
CA ASN A 33 -6.12 5.19 7.08
C ASN A 33 -6.58 4.20 8.16
N ILE A 34 -7.85 3.79 8.16
CA ILE A 34 -8.39 2.80 9.10
C ILE A 34 -7.65 1.47 8.95
N LYS A 35 -7.46 1.00 7.71
CA LYS A 35 -6.71 -0.23 7.43
C LYS A 35 -5.26 -0.11 7.89
N LEU A 36 -4.60 1.00 7.58
CA LEU A 36 -3.19 1.22 7.96
C LEU A 36 -3.00 1.16 9.48
N GLU A 37 -3.92 1.76 10.24
CA GLU A 37 -3.88 1.75 11.70
C GLU A 37 -4.18 0.36 12.28
N LEU A 38 -5.17 -0.35 11.73
CA LEU A 38 -5.47 -1.74 12.11
C LEU A 38 -4.27 -2.66 11.87
N TRP A 39 -3.60 -2.52 10.73
CA TRP A 39 -2.38 -3.26 10.39
C TRP A 39 -1.24 -2.93 11.35
N ARG A 40 -1.04 -1.64 11.68
CA ARG A 40 -0.04 -1.21 12.65
C ARG A 40 -0.25 -1.89 14.00
N GLN A 41 -1.46 -1.81 14.57
CA GLN A 41 -1.79 -2.37 15.87
C GLN A 41 -1.65 -3.90 15.90
N THR A 42 -2.09 -4.58 14.84
CA THR A 42 -2.04 -6.04 14.79
C THR A 42 -0.62 -6.57 14.59
N LEU A 43 0.20 -5.88 13.80
CA LEU A 43 1.61 -6.25 13.66
C LEU A 43 2.38 -5.98 14.95
N GLU A 44 2.14 -4.83 15.60
CA GLU A 44 2.77 -4.49 16.88
C GLU A 44 2.42 -5.49 17.99
N SER A 45 1.16 -5.95 18.06
CA SER A 45 0.76 -6.97 19.05
C SER A 45 1.45 -8.31 18.85
N LYS A 46 1.93 -8.58 17.62
CA LYS A 46 2.68 -9.79 17.25
C LYS A 46 4.21 -9.55 17.24
N GLY A 47 4.68 -8.38 17.69
CA GLY A 47 6.10 -8.04 17.79
C GLY A 47 6.73 -7.51 16.50
N PHE A 48 5.93 -7.18 15.49
CA PHE A 48 6.37 -6.61 14.21
C PHE A 48 6.06 -5.11 14.15
N ARG A 49 6.73 -4.38 13.24
CA ARG A 49 6.47 -2.95 13.07
C ARG A 49 6.53 -2.55 11.60
N LEU A 50 5.56 -1.75 11.18
CA LEU A 50 5.58 -1.13 9.86
C LEU A 50 6.71 -0.08 9.79
N SER A 51 7.42 -0.05 8.67
CA SER A 51 8.53 0.88 8.48
C SER A 51 8.01 2.23 7.97
N ARG A 52 8.02 3.25 8.84
CA ARG A 52 7.60 4.61 8.48
C ARG A 52 8.30 5.17 7.24
N THR A 53 9.59 4.88 7.07
CA THR A 53 10.41 5.40 5.96
C THR A 53 10.17 4.65 4.65
N LYS A 54 9.69 3.41 4.71
CA LYS A 54 9.35 2.62 3.52
C LYS A 54 7.88 2.78 3.11
N THR A 55 6.98 3.06 4.07
CA THR A 55 5.56 3.29 3.80
C THR A 55 5.40 4.48 2.86
N LYS A 56 4.68 4.26 1.77
CA LYS A 56 4.31 5.24 0.76
C LYS A 56 2.84 5.00 0.42
N TYR A 57 2.18 5.96 -0.21
CA TYR A 57 0.84 5.74 -0.77
C TYR A 57 0.75 6.20 -2.23
N MET A 58 -0.15 5.59 -3.00
CA MET A 58 -0.48 6.02 -4.35
C MET A 58 -1.98 6.23 -4.44
N ARG A 59 -2.35 7.28 -5.16
CA ARG A 59 -3.73 7.58 -5.49
C ARG A 59 -4.00 7.17 -6.92
N CYS A 60 -4.82 6.15 -7.13
CA CYS A 60 -5.17 5.71 -8.48
C CYS A 60 -6.18 6.67 -9.13
N ALA A 61 -6.12 6.83 -10.44
CA ALA A 61 -6.96 7.73 -11.23
C ALA A 61 -8.47 7.44 -11.14
N PHE A 62 -8.86 6.25 -10.66
CA PHE A 62 -10.25 5.91 -10.35
C PHE A 62 -10.80 6.61 -9.09
N SER A 63 -9.95 7.24 -8.28
CA SER A 63 -10.37 7.91 -7.05
C SER A 63 -11.13 9.21 -7.35
N THR A 64 -12.45 9.15 -7.23
CA THR A 64 -13.41 10.24 -7.54
C THR A 64 -13.31 11.46 -6.63
N THR A 65 -12.59 11.38 -5.51
CA THR A 65 -12.59 12.38 -4.44
C THR A 65 -11.38 13.32 -4.52
N ARG A 66 -11.53 14.52 -5.08
CA ARG A 66 -10.47 15.56 -5.16
C ARG A 66 -10.16 16.27 -3.82
N HIS A 67 -10.20 15.56 -2.70
CA HIS A 67 -9.82 16.16 -1.41
C HIS A 67 -8.29 16.22 -1.25
N GLU A 68 -7.79 17.35 -0.75
CA GLU A 68 -6.37 17.71 -0.60
C GLU A 68 -5.71 17.13 0.65
N GLU A 69 -6.45 16.41 1.48
CA GLU A 69 -5.91 15.93 2.74
C GLU A 69 -4.95 14.74 2.52
N GLU A 70 -3.80 14.76 3.20
CA GLU A 70 -2.69 13.81 2.99
C GLU A 70 -2.75 12.60 3.92
N VAL A 71 -2.49 11.38 3.43
CA VAL A 71 -2.41 10.17 4.29
C VAL A 71 -1.32 10.37 5.34
N SER A 72 -1.64 10.18 6.63
CA SER A 72 -0.69 10.28 7.72
C SER A 72 -0.53 8.95 8.44
N PHE A 73 0.70 8.66 8.85
CA PHE A 73 1.07 7.48 9.59
C PHE A 73 1.90 7.90 10.80
N ASP A 74 1.38 7.64 12.00
CA ASP A 74 2.10 7.84 13.25
C ASP A 74 2.61 9.30 13.41
N GLY A 75 1.71 10.24 13.11
CA GLY A 75 1.95 11.68 13.18
C GLY A 75 2.75 12.29 12.02
N GLN A 76 3.17 11.49 11.04
CA GLN A 76 3.93 11.96 9.87
C GLN A 76 3.14 11.77 8.59
N VAL A 77 3.28 12.71 7.65
CA VAL A 77 2.70 12.59 6.31
C VAL A 77 3.42 11.48 5.56
N VAL A 78 2.65 10.53 5.03
CA VAL A 78 3.17 9.46 4.18
C VAL A 78 3.47 10.06 2.80
N PRO A 79 4.64 9.83 2.21
CA PRO A 79 4.93 10.35 0.88
C PRO A 79 4.03 9.72 -0.19
N GLN A 80 3.40 10.56 -1.01
CA GLN A 80 2.67 10.15 -2.19
C GLN A 80 3.63 9.76 -3.32
N LYS A 81 3.30 8.71 -4.06
CA LYS A 81 3.99 8.30 -5.29
C LYS A 81 2.98 8.09 -6.41
N ASP A 82 3.44 8.33 -7.62
CA ASP A 82 2.70 8.07 -8.85
C ASP A 82 2.90 6.63 -9.33
N THR A 83 3.98 5.98 -8.86
CA THR A 83 4.39 4.65 -9.29
C THR A 83 4.89 3.83 -8.11
N PHE A 84 4.59 2.53 -8.13
CA PHE A 84 5.00 1.57 -7.12
C PHE A 84 5.63 0.36 -7.77
N ARG A 85 6.82 -0.04 -7.31
CA ARG A 85 7.38 -1.33 -7.68
C ARG A 85 6.98 -2.37 -6.64
N TYR A 86 6.25 -3.39 -7.07
CA TYR A 86 5.85 -4.54 -6.25
C TYR A 86 6.14 -5.82 -7.01
N LEU A 87 6.94 -6.71 -6.42
CA LEU A 87 7.31 -8.01 -7.02
C LEU A 87 7.74 -7.89 -8.48
N TRP A 88 8.70 -6.99 -8.73
CA TRP A 88 9.23 -6.69 -10.07
C TRP A 88 8.27 -5.96 -11.03
N SER A 89 7.00 -5.86 -10.68
CA SER A 89 5.99 -5.16 -11.47
C SER A 89 5.89 -3.69 -11.07
N ILE A 90 5.62 -2.81 -12.03
CA ILE A 90 5.39 -1.38 -11.80
C ILE A 90 3.88 -1.09 -11.89
N LEU A 91 3.31 -0.69 -10.77
CA LEU A 91 1.95 -0.17 -10.66
C LEU A 91 1.98 1.33 -10.88
N GLN A 92 1.19 1.83 -11.81
CA GLN A 92 1.06 3.26 -12.10
C GLN A 92 -0.30 3.78 -11.65
N LYS A 93 -0.35 5.03 -11.17
CA LYS A 93 -1.58 5.68 -10.73
C LYS A 93 -2.67 5.72 -11.80
N ASP A 94 -2.27 5.87 -13.06
CA ASP A 94 -3.18 6.00 -14.20
C ASP A 94 -3.55 4.64 -14.80
N VAL A 95 -3.15 3.54 -14.14
CA VAL A 95 -3.50 2.15 -14.50
C VAL A 95 -2.89 1.72 -15.83
N ASN A 96 -2.05 2.58 -16.42
CA ASN A 96 -1.25 2.26 -17.57
C ASN A 96 -0.18 1.22 -17.19
N ILE A 97 0.23 0.43 -18.17
CA ILE A 97 1.27 -0.60 -18.08
C ILE A 97 2.58 -0.18 -18.76
N ASP A 98 2.62 1.00 -19.41
CA ASP A 98 3.78 1.45 -20.21
C ASP A 98 5.13 1.40 -19.47
N GLU A 99 5.19 1.85 -18.21
CA GLU A 99 6.40 1.76 -17.39
C GLU A 99 6.76 0.32 -17.04
N ASP A 100 5.78 -0.53 -16.75
CA ASP A 100 6.01 -1.95 -16.45
C ASP A 100 6.61 -2.66 -17.67
N VAL A 101 6.00 -2.44 -18.84
CA VAL A 101 6.48 -2.96 -20.13
C VAL A 101 7.89 -2.45 -20.44
N SER A 102 8.11 -1.14 -20.29
CA SER A 102 9.42 -0.53 -20.52
C SER A 102 10.50 -1.07 -19.59
N HIS A 103 10.17 -1.29 -18.31
CA HIS A 103 11.09 -1.84 -17.32
C HIS A 103 11.46 -3.29 -17.65
N ARG A 104 10.48 -4.10 -18.04
CA ARG A 104 10.71 -5.50 -18.44
C ARG A 104 11.60 -5.61 -19.69
N ILE A 105 11.33 -4.81 -20.72
CA ILE A 105 12.13 -4.81 -21.96
C ILE A 105 13.58 -4.34 -21.71
N LYS A 106 13.79 -3.36 -20.83
CA LYS A 106 15.13 -2.84 -20.52
C LYS A 106 15.96 -3.73 -19.60
N THR A 107 15.36 -4.74 -19.00
CA THR A 107 16.08 -5.68 -18.11
C THR A 107 16.55 -6.94 -18.87
N GLU A 108 16.31 -7.03 -20.18
CA GLU A 108 17.00 -7.96 -21.09
C GLU A 108 18.25 -7.30 -21.69
#